data_AF-A0A1F5FHR0-F1
#
_entry.id   AF-A0A1F5FHR0-F1
#
_cell.length_a   1.000
_cell.length_b   1.000
_cell.length_c   1.000
_cell.angle_alpha   90.00
_cell.angle_beta   90.00
_cell.angle_gamma   90.00
#
_symmetry.space_group_name_H-M   'P 1'
#
loop_
_entity.id
_entity.type
_entity.pdbx_description
1 polymer ?
#
loop_
_entity_poly.entity_id
_entity_poly.type
_entity_poly.pdbx_seq_one_letter_code
_entity_poly.pdbx_strand_id
1 'polypeptide(L)' 'MLNTKLTKNNVKSASGGTTKTLIELRAELLKVKLDIKAGKLKNSNAHKQLKLQIARLLTNTAKS' A
#
# COMPACT_ATOMS: atom_id res chain seq x y z
N MET A 1 9.20 -19.48 30.83
CA MET A 1 8.00 -19.34 29.97
C MET A 1 8.15 -18.03 29.20
N LEU A 2 7.99 -18.03 27.88
CA LEU A 2 8.36 -16.90 27.02
C LEU A 2 7.41 -15.69 27.17
N ASN A 3 8.00 -14.50 27.27
CA ASN A 3 7.34 -13.20 27.33
C ASN A 3 6.82 -12.76 25.96
N THR A 4 5.54 -12.40 25.85
CA THR A 4 5.00 -11.67 24.70
C THR A 4 4.03 -10.59 25.13
N LYS A 5 4.54 -9.46 25.64
CA LYS A 5 3.79 -8.19 25.58
C LYS A 5 3.99 -7.59 24.20
N LEU A 6 3.04 -7.90 23.30
CA LEU A 6 2.91 -7.28 21.99
C LEU A 6 2.95 -5.76 22.14
N THR A 7 3.96 -5.13 21.54
CA THR A 7 4.04 -3.68 21.42
C THR A 7 2.90 -3.20 20.52
N LYS A 8 2.03 -2.35 21.07
CA LYS A 8 1.00 -1.65 20.31
C LYS A 8 1.70 -0.68 19.37
N ASN A 9 1.83 -1.05 18.09
CA ASN A 9 2.27 -0.14 17.06
C ASN A 9 1.24 1.00 16.91
N ASN A 10 1.75 2.19 17.16
CA ASN A 10 1.15 3.51 17.04
C ASN A 10 0.46 3.71 15.68
N VAL A 11 -0.87 3.59 15.63
CA VAL A 11 -1.65 4.05 14.48
C VAL A 11 -2.11 5.47 14.75
N LYS A 12 -1.21 6.44 14.57
CA LYS A 12 -1.55 7.86 14.55
C LYS A 12 -2.09 8.20 13.16
N SER A 13 -3.41 8.08 13.01
CA SER A 13 -4.14 8.70 11.90
C SER A 13 -4.13 10.22 12.08
N ALA A 14 -3.27 10.91 11.33
CA ALA A 14 -3.28 12.35 11.20
C ALA A 14 -3.33 12.70 9.70
N SER A 15 -4.27 13.54 9.33
CA SER A 15 -4.52 14.06 7.98
C SER A 15 -3.39 14.97 7.50
N GLY A 16 -2.24 14.39 7.18
CA GLY A 16 -1.15 15.00 6.42
C GLY A 16 -0.63 13.92 5.48
N GLY A 17 -0.56 14.22 4.18
CA GLY A 17 -0.31 13.24 3.11
C GLY A 17 0.82 12.28 3.44
N THR A 18 0.45 11.09 3.92
CA THR A 18 1.42 10.07 4.31
C THR A 18 1.98 9.52 3.01
N THR A 19 3.22 9.86 2.69
CA THR A 19 3.93 9.26 1.56
C THR A 19 4.00 7.76 1.81
N LYS A 20 3.11 7.01 1.15
CA LYS A 20 3.09 5.55 1.29
C LYS A 20 4.42 5.00 0.79
N THR A 21 5.00 4.11 1.59
CA THR A 21 6.19 3.37 1.21
C THR A 21 5.87 2.44 0.04
N LEU A 22 6.91 2.03 -0.70
CA LEU A 22 6.77 1.09 -1.80
C LEU A 22 6.11 -0.24 -1.36
N ILE A 23 6.38 -0.69 -0.13
CA ILE A 23 5.83 -1.91 0.45
C ILE A 23 4.32 -1.78 0.64
N GLU A 24 3.86 -0.66 1.22
CA GLU A 24 2.44 -0.38 1.44
C GLU A 24 1.67 -0.29 0.12
N LEU A 25 2.22 0.42 -0.87
CA LEU A 25 1.60 0.53 -2.19
C LEU A 25 1.46 -0.83 -2.89
N ARG A 26 2.46 -1.73 -2.74
CA ARG A 26 2.39 -3.09 -3.28
C ARG A 26 1.33 -3.93 -2.56
N ALA A 27 1.21 -3.81 -1.24
CA ALA A 27 0.19 -4.50 -0.46
C ALA A 27 -1.23 -4.04 -0.86
N GLU A 28 -1.44 -2.74 -1.03
CA GLU A 28 -2.72 -2.18 -1.51
C GLU A 28 -3.04 -2.64 -2.94
N LEU A 29 -2.03 -2.69 -3.81
CA LEU A 29 -2.20 -3.19 -5.17
C LEU A 29 -2.66 -4.65 -5.17
N LEU A 30 -2.08 -5.50 -4.31
CA LEU A 30 -2.50 -6.90 -4.16
C LEU A 30 -3.93 -7.02 -3.66
N LYS A 31 -4.31 -6.23 -2.65
CA LYS A 31 -5.69 -6.20 -2.15
C LYS A 31 -6.69 -5.84 -3.25
N VAL A 32 -6.43 -4.77 -4.00
CA VAL A 32 -7.29 -4.35 -5.10
C VAL A 32 -7.38 -5.43 -6.19
N LYS A 33 -6.28 -6.14 -6.50
CA LYS A 33 -6.32 -7.27 -7.43
C LYS A 33 -7.18 -8.43 -6.92
N LEU A 34 -7.11 -8.75 -5.63
CA LEU A 34 -7.95 -9.78 -5.03
C LEU A 34 -9.43 -9.41 -5.06
N ASP A 35 -9.77 -8.15 -4.75
CA ASP A 35 -11.15 -7.66 -4.81
C ASP A 35 -11.72 -7.66 -6.23
N ILE A 36 -10.89 -7.33 -7.23
CA ILE A 36 -11.27 -7.45 -8.64
C ILE A 36 -11.52 -8.93 -9.00
N LYS A 37 -10.61 -9.82 -8.61
CA LYS A 37 -10.72 -11.26 -8.89
C LYS A 37 -11.95 -11.88 -8.20
N ALA A 38 -12.29 -11.41 -7.01
CA ALA A 38 -13.48 -11.80 -6.27
C ALA A 38 -14.79 -11.19 -6.83
N GLY A 39 -14.72 -10.38 -7.91
CA GLY A 39 -15.88 -9.72 -8.50
C GLY A 39 -16.44 -8.57 -7.66
N LYS A 40 -15.80 -8.21 -6.55
CA LYS A 40 -16.20 -7.11 -5.65
C LYS A 40 -15.90 -5.73 -6.25
N LEU A 41 -14.89 -5.65 -7.12
CA LEU A 41 -14.50 -4.43 -7.81
C LEU A 41 -14.43 -4.66 -9.32
N LYS A 42 -15.35 -4.04 -10.06
CA LYS A 42 -15.34 -4.06 -11.53
C LYS A 42 -14.47 -2.91 -12.03
N ASN A 43 -13.17 -3.17 -12.22
CA ASN A 43 -12.20 -2.23 -12.80
C ASN A 43 -12.03 -0.91 -12.04
N SER A 44 -11.19 -0.92 -11.01
CA SER A 44 -10.95 0.27 -10.20
C SER A 44 -9.93 1.20 -10.83
N ASN A 45 -10.26 2.49 -10.98
CA ASN A 45 -9.28 3.54 -11.23
C ASN A 45 -8.13 3.51 -10.19
N ALA A 46 -8.42 3.06 -8.96
CA ALA A 46 -7.41 2.84 -7.92
C ALA A 46 -6.33 1.83 -8.33
N HIS A 47 -6.68 0.79 -9.09
CA HIS A 47 -5.71 -0.18 -9.61
C HIS A 47 -4.69 0.50 -10.54
N LYS A 48 -5.15 1.42 -11.39
CA LYS A 48 -4.29 2.17 -12.31
C LYS A 48 -3.42 3.19 -11.55
N GLN A 49 -4.01 3.92 -10.61
CA GLN A 49 -3.30 4.92 -9.81
C GLN A 49 -2.20 4.29 -8.95
N LEU A 50 -2.46 3.14 -8.32
CA LEU A 50 -1.46 2.43 -7.51
C LEU A 50 -0.26 1.98 -8.36
N LYS A 51 -0.49 1.44 -9.57
CA LYS A 51 0.62 1.08 -10.48
C LYS A 51 1.45 2.29 -10.88
N LEU A 52 0.81 3.41 -11.18
CA LEU A 52 1.49 4.64 -11.57
C LEU A 52 2.36 5.20 -10.43
N GLN A 53 1.83 5.20 -9.21
CA GLN A 53 2.58 5.64 -8.02
C GLN A 53 3.80 4.75 -7.76
N ILE A 54 3.63 3.42 -7.86
CA ILE A 54 4.74 2.46 -7.72
C ILE A 54 5.81 2.70 -8.79
N ALA A 55 5.40 2.87 -10.05
CA ALA A 55 6.33 3.13 -11.15
C ALA A 55 7.13 4.42 -10.94
N ARG A 56 6.47 5.51 -10.52
CA ARG A 56 7.13 6.79 -10.22
C ARG A 56 8.17 6.65 -9.11
N LEU A 57 7.85 5.92 -8.03
CA LEU A 57 8.80 5.69 -6.95
C LEU A 57 10.02 4.91 -7.43
N LEU A 58 9.81 3.82 -8.19
CA LEU A 58 10.91 2.99 -8.71
C LEU A 58 11.81 3.76 -9.68
N THR A 59 11.24 4.57 -10.57
CA THR A 59 11.99 5.40 -11.52
C THR A 59 12.81 6.47 -10.79
N ASN A 60 12.25 7.10 -9.76
CA ASN A 60 12.96 8.12 -8.99
C ASN A 60 14.10 7.51 -8.17
N THR A 61 13.91 6.33 -7.57
CA THR A 61 14.99 5.62 -6.86
C THR A 61 16.11 5.17 -7.78
N ALA A 62 15.84 4.89 -9.06
CA ALA A 62 16.86 4.44 -10.02
C ALA A 62 17.70 5.58 -10.62
N LYS A 63 17.28 6.84 -10.45
CA LYS A 63 18.00 8.03 -10.92
C LYS A 63 18.81 8.75 -9.83
N SER A 64 18.66 8.30 -8.58
CA SER A 64 19.34 8.86 -7.39
C SER A 64 20.62 8.09 -7.12
#